data_AF-A0A2D7BSF6-F1
#
_entry.id   AF-A0A2D7BSF6-F1
#
_cell.length_a   1.000
_cell.length_b   1.000
_cell.length_c   1.000
_cell.angle_alpha   90.00
_cell.angle_beta   90.00
_cell.angle_gamma   90.00
#
_symmetry.space_group_name_H-M   'P 1'
#
loop_
_entity.id
_entity.type
_entity.pdbx_description
1 polymer ?
#
loop_
_entity_poly.entity_id
_entity_poly.type
_entity_poly.pdbx_seq_one_letter_code
_entity_poly.pdbx_strand_id
1 'polypeptide(L)'
;MTNNIKIFNNLKEIGSFLKKNRRLKGKKLYDIAKILVIKKDLLSDFEEGNITIEKFNNNSHLKGFLNSYIKYLNLEGVCRLNLLQSAKVSDLKKSNLRLKDISSKETKYGSLLILLSLILIGLTYLFWSKNTYLNLHLLSTAIK
;
A
#
# COMPACT_ATOMS: atom_id res chain seq x y z
N MET A 1 27.38 11.81 23.86
CA MET A 1 27.32 10.34 24.08
C MET A 1 27.35 9.67 22.72
N THR A 2 28.44 8.99 22.38
CA THR A 2 28.50 8.14 21.20
C THR A 2 27.57 6.95 21.42
N ASN A 3 26.38 6.98 20.84
CA ASN A 3 25.50 5.82 20.82
C ASN A 3 26.20 4.73 19.99
N ASN A 4 26.86 3.79 20.66
CA ASN A 4 27.39 2.60 20.04
C ASN A 4 26.20 1.75 19.56
N ILE A 5 25.90 1.85 18.27
CA ILE A 5 24.87 1.05 17.62
C ILE A 5 25.31 -0.41 17.67
N LYS A 6 24.50 -1.28 18.27
CA LYS A 6 24.74 -2.73 18.24
C LYS A 6 24.42 -3.27 16.87
N ILE A 7 25.42 -3.84 16.22
CA ILE A 7 25.26 -4.49 14.91
C ILE A 7 25.06 -5.98 15.14
N PHE A 8 23.98 -6.52 14.61
CA PHE A 8 23.66 -7.95 14.64
C PHE A 8 23.88 -8.53 13.25
N ASN A 9 24.52 -9.70 13.17
CA ASN A 9 24.72 -10.42 11.92
C ASN A 9 23.74 -11.60 11.76
N ASN A 10 22.95 -11.88 12.80
CA ASN A 10 22.03 -13.01 12.87
C ASN A 10 20.64 -12.57 13.34
N LEU A 11 19.60 -13.09 12.69
CA LEU A 11 18.19 -12.88 13.05
C LEU A 11 17.85 -13.35 14.47
N LYS A 12 18.47 -14.44 14.94
CA LYS A 12 18.21 -14.98 16.28
C LYS A 12 18.72 -14.06 17.40
N GLU A 13 19.86 -13.42 17.18
CA GLU A 13 20.46 -12.50 18.15
C GLU A 13 19.65 -11.21 18.25
N ILE A 14 19.30 -10.60 17.11
CA ILE A 14 18.44 -9.42 17.12
C ILE A 14 17.06 -9.75 17.68
N GLY A 15 16.49 -10.92 17.35
CA GLY A 15 15.24 -11.40 17.91
C GLY A 15 15.24 -11.47 19.43
N SER A 16 16.26 -12.11 19.99
CA SER A 16 16.46 -12.20 21.44
C SER A 16 16.65 -10.82 22.08
N PHE A 17 17.36 -9.92 21.41
CA PHE A 17 17.53 -8.54 21.85
C PHE A 17 16.20 -7.77 21.88
N LEU A 18 15.37 -7.89 20.84
CA LEU A 18 14.05 -7.26 20.77
C LEU A 18 13.12 -7.80 21.85
N LYS A 19 13.08 -9.13 22.05
CA LYS A 19 12.32 -9.80 23.10
C LYS A 19 12.67 -9.27 24.49
N LYS A 20 13.97 -9.14 24.79
CA LYS A 20 14.45 -8.59 26.06
C LYS A 20 13.99 -7.15 26.24
N ASN A 21 14.16 -6.28 25.24
CA ASN A 21 13.75 -4.88 25.32
C ASN A 21 12.24 -4.70 25.45
N ARG A 22 11.44 -5.49 24.73
CA ARG A 22 9.99 -5.49 24.88
C ARG A 22 9.58 -5.83 26.31
N ARG A 23 10.16 -6.90 26.89
CA ARG A 23 9.88 -7.34 28.26
C ARG A 23 10.28 -6.29 29.29
N LEU A 24 11.44 -5.65 29.13
CA LEU A 24 11.87 -4.54 29.99
C LEU A 24 10.88 -3.36 29.98
N LYS A 25 10.23 -3.12 28.84
CA LYS A 25 9.18 -2.10 28.70
C LYS A 25 7.79 -2.57 29.16
N GLY A 26 7.66 -3.79 29.68
CA GLY A 26 6.39 -4.36 30.13
C GLY A 26 5.33 -4.55 29.03
N LYS A 27 5.71 -4.50 27.74
CA LYS A 27 4.76 -4.56 26.63
C LYS A 27 4.42 -6.01 26.27
N LYS A 28 3.13 -6.34 26.15
CA LYS A 28 2.70 -7.67 25.68
C LYS A 28 2.81 -7.75 24.16
N LEU A 29 3.27 -8.89 23.65
CA LEU A 29 3.46 -9.10 22.21
C LEU A 29 2.14 -8.95 21.42
N TYR A 30 1.03 -9.40 22.01
CA TYR A 30 -0.31 -9.31 21.42
C TYR A 30 -0.75 -7.84 21.19
N ASP A 31 -0.51 -6.96 22.17
CA ASP A 31 -0.90 -5.56 22.06
C ASP A 31 -0.11 -4.85 20.96
N ILE A 32 1.18 -5.16 20.85
CA ILE A 32 2.04 -4.63 19.78
C ILE A 32 1.57 -5.14 18.41
N ALA A 33 1.27 -6.42 18.30
CA ALA A 33 0.75 -7.04 17.08
C ALA A 33 -0.52 -6.32 16.59
N LYS A 34 -1.44 -6.01 17.51
CA LYS A 34 -2.67 -5.26 17.21
C LYS A 34 -2.38 -3.84 16.74
N ILE A 35 -1.50 -3.11 17.43
CA ILE A 35 -1.14 -1.72 17.08
C ILE A 35 -0.46 -1.64 15.71
N LEU A 36 0.49 -2.55 15.46
CA LEU A 36 1.26 -2.56 14.20
C LEU A 36 0.51 -3.20 13.04
N VAL A 37 -0.65 -3.82 13.29
CA VAL A 37 -1.40 -4.61 12.30
C VAL A 37 -0.51 -5.71 11.68
N ILE A 38 0.27 -6.37 12.54
CA ILE A 38 1.16 -7.49 12.18
C ILE A 38 0.66 -8.72 12.92
N LYS A 39 0.63 -9.89 12.25
CA LYS A 39 0.29 -11.15 12.91
C LYS A 39 1.20 -11.40 14.11
N LYS A 40 0.62 -11.69 15.28
CA LYS A 40 1.37 -11.98 16.51
C LYS A 40 2.42 -13.06 16.29
N ASP A 41 2.05 -14.12 15.57
CA ASP A 41 2.95 -15.27 15.33
C ASP A 41 4.20 -14.83 14.57
N LEU A 42 4.06 -13.89 13.62
CA LEU A 42 5.21 -13.33 12.91
C LEU A 42 6.13 -12.53 13.83
N LEU A 43 5.58 -11.76 14.78
CA LEU A 43 6.39 -11.08 15.79
C LEU A 43 7.07 -12.09 16.75
N SER A 44 6.41 -13.21 17.05
CA SER A 44 7.02 -14.30 17.83
C SER A 44 8.17 -14.93 17.06
N ASP A 45 7.99 -15.18 15.77
CA ASP A 45 9.03 -15.73 14.88
C ASP A 45 10.25 -14.81 14.79
N PHE A 46 10.04 -13.48 14.77
CA PHE A 46 11.14 -12.52 14.88
C PHE A 46 11.87 -12.65 16.23
N GLU A 47 11.14 -12.72 17.35
CA GLU A 47 11.73 -12.80 18.69
C GLU A 47 12.46 -14.12 18.97
N GLU A 48 12.01 -15.21 18.37
CA GLU A 48 12.58 -16.55 18.52
C GLU A 48 13.67 -16.85 17.47
N GLY A 49 13.71 -16.09 16.38
CA GLY A 49 14.64 -16.32 15.29
C GLY A 49 14.25 -17.48 14.38
N ASN A 50 12.95 -17.78 14.28
CA ASN A 50 12.41 -18.90 13.47
C ASN A 50 12.40 -18.58 11.96
N ILE A 51 12.64 -17.31 11.59
CA ILE A 51 12.69 -16.89 10.18
C ILE A 51 14.08 -17.19 9.63
N THR A 52 14.12 -18.04 8.60
CA THR A 52 15.36 -18.34 7.88
C THR A 52 15.89 -17.10 7.15
N ILE A 53 17.22 -17.00 7.03
CA ILE A 53 17.88 -15.88 6.36
C ILE A 53 17.41 -15.75 4.90
N GLU A 54 17.24 -16.87 4.20
CA GLU A 54 16.74 -16.89 2.82
C GLU A 54 15.33 -16.29 2.71
N LYS A 55 14.41 -16.73 3.58
CA LYS A 55 13.04 -16.19 3.63
C LYS A 55 13.07 -14.71 3.94
N PHE A 56 13.88 -14.27 4.90
CA PHE A 56 14.01 -12.86 5.25
C PHE A 56 14.58 -12.01 4.10
N ASN A 57 15.58 -12.53 3.38
CA ASN A 57 16.21 -11.82 2.27
C ASN A 57 15.29 -11.66 1.06
N ASN A 58 14.54 -12.72 0.72
CA ASN A 58 13.64 -12.77 -0.44
C ASN A 58 12.32 -12.00 -0.22
N ASN A 59 11.94 -11.73 1.04
CA ASN A 59 10.67 -11.08 1.37
C ASN A 59 10.89 -9.68 1.95
N SER A 60 10.77 -8.66 1.10
CA SER A 60 10.90 -7.24 1.49
C SER A 60 9.93 -6.82 2.60
N HIS A 61 8.72 -7.39 2.63
CA HIS A 61 7.74 -7.10 3.68
C HIS A 61 8.22 -7.53 5.07
N LEU A 62 8.99 -8.63 5.20
CA LEU A 62 9.54 -9.06 6.48
C LEU A 62 10.54 -8.04 7.03
N LYS A 63 11.35 -7.44 6.17
CA LYS A 63 12.26 -6.35 6.54
C LYS A 63 11.47 -5.13 7.04
N GLY A 64 10.39 -4.77 6.35
CA GLY A 64 9.50 -3.68 6.75
C GLY A 64 8.83 -3.91 8.10
N PHE A 65 8.33 -5.12 8.34
CA PHE A 65 7.72 -5.50 9.62
C PHE A 65 8.72 -5.50 10.77
N LEU A 66 9.93 -6.03 10.56
CA LEU A 66 10.99 -5.98 11.56
C LEU A 66 11.37 -4.52 11.89
N ASN A 67 11.53 -3.66 10.88
CA ASN A 67 11.81 -2.24 11.09
C ASN A 67 10.69 -1.53 11.84
N SER A 68 9.44 -1.81 11.49
CA SER A 68 8.28 -1.25 12.20
C SER A 68 8.28 -1.65 13.67
N TYR A 69 8.69 -2.89 13.97
CA TYR A 69 8.79 -3.37 15.33
C TYR A 69 9.96 -2.71 16.11
N ILE A 70 11.14 -2.58 15.49
CA ILE A 70 12.29 -1.84 16.04
C ILE A 70 11.91 -0.40 16.36
N LYS A 71 11.22 0.27 15.43
CA LYS A 71 10.72 1.65 15.58
C LYS A 71 9.74 1.77 16.72
N TYR A 72 8.77 0.87 16.81
CA TYR A 72 7.80 0.86 17.90
C TYR A 72 8.46 0.70 19.27
N LEU A 73 9.56 -0.06 19.34
CA LEU A 73 10.35 -0.20 20.55
C LEU A 73 11.35 0.95 20.76
N ASN A 74 11.38 1.99 19.92
CA ASN A 74 12.36 3.09 19.96
C ASN A 74 13.82 2.59 19.98
N LEU A 75 14.15 1.61 19.15
CA LEU A 75 15.48 0.98 19.09
C LEU A 75 16.26 1.32 17.81
N GLU A 76 15.76 2.22 16.97
CA GLU A 76 16.34 2.58 15.66
C GLU A 76 17.78 3.10 15.76
N GLY A 77 18.10 3.82 16.83
CA GLY A 77 19.46 4.32 17.11
C GLY A 77 20.31 3.39 17.98
N VAL A 78 19.81 2.20 18.32
CA VAL A 78 20.43 1.28 19.30
C VAL A 78 20.83 -0.04 18.65
N CYS A 79 20.07 -0.51 17.66
CA CYS A 79 20.37 -1.75 16.96
C CYS A 79 20.27 -1.61 15.44
N ARG A 80 21.10 -2.36 14.74
CA ARG A 80 21.01 -2.53 13.29
C ARG A 80 21.26 -3.98 12.92
N LEU A 81 20.44 -4.52 12.03
CA LEU A 81 20.68 -5.84 11.43
C LEU A 81 21.53 -5.65 10.17
N ASN A 82 22.73 -6.21 10.17
CA ASN A 82 23.57 -6.31 8.99
C ASN A 82 23.61 -7.76 8.52
N LEU A 83 22.55 -8.18 7.82
CA LEU A 83 22.63 -9.43 7.08
C LEU A 83 23.51 -9.16 5.88
N LEU A 84 24.69 -9.76 5.86
CA LEU A 84 25.51 -9.85 4.65
C LEU A 84 24.59 -10.41 3.58
N GLN A 85 24.14 -9.54 2.67
CA GLN A 85 23.58 -9.99 1.41
C GLN A 85 24.70 -10.82 0.81
N SER A 86 24.51 -12.14 0.69
CA SER A 86 25.21 -12.87 -0.34
C SER A 86 24.98 -12.05 -1.59
N ALA A 87 26.02 -11.38 -2.05
CA ALA A 87 26.04 -10.61 -3.27
C ALA A 87 25.99 -11.59 -4.43
N LYS A 88 24.91 -12.36 -4.52
CA LYS A 88 24.25 -12.53 -5.79
C LYS A 88 23.41 -11.27 -5.95
N VAL A 89 24.10 -10.20 -6.38
CA VAL A 89 23.54 -9.40 -7.47
C VAL A 89 23.41 -10.41 -8.62
N SER A 90 22.42 -11.31 -8.54
CA SER A 90 21.89 -11.93 -9.73
C SER A 90 21.56 -10.73 -10.58
N ASP A 91 22.24 -10.62 -11.71
CA ASP A 91 22.07 -9.56 -12.69
C ASP A 91 20.70 -8.94 -12.52
N LEU A 92 20.66 -7.63 -12.31
CA LEU A 92 19.48 -6.86 -12.69
C LEU A 92 19.35 -7.00 -14.22
N LYS A 93 19.08 -8.21 -14.70
CA LYS A 93 18.38 -8.49 -15.94
C LYS A 93 17.00 -7.94 -15.69
N LYS A 94 16.91 -6.61 -15.83
CA LYS A 94 15.73 -5.78 -16.02
C LYS A 94 14.49 -6.63 -15.74
N SER A 95 14.20 -6.83 -14.45
CA SER A 95 13.09 -7.69 -14.10
C SER A 95 11.88 -7.07 -14.79
N ASN A 96 11.25 -7.84 -15.68
CA ASN A 96 9.98 -7.48 -16.27
C ASN A 96 8.89 -7.61 -15.18
N LEU A 97 9.13 -7.03 -14.00
CA LEU A 97 8.12 -6.66 -13.04
C LEU A 97 7.32 -5.53 -13.67
N ARG A 98 6.51 -5.92 -14.67
CA ARG A 98 5.27 -5.24 -14.92
C ARG A 98 4.46 -5.47 -13.65
N LEU A 99 4.40 -4.44 -12.81
CA LEU A 99 3.17 -4.18 -12.09
C LEU A 99 2.05 -4.48 -13.09
N LYS A 100 1.10 -5.34 -12.73
CA LYS A 100 -0.11 -5.45 -13.53
C LYS A 100 -0.78 -4.10 -13.35
N ASP A 101 -0.36 -3.14 -14.18
CA ASP A 101 -1.12 -1.97 -14.52
C ASP A 101 -2.44 -2.56 -14.94
N ILE A 102 -3.41 -2.49 -14.04
CA ILE A 102 -4.80 -2.42 -14.44
C ILE A 102 -4.79 -1.18 -15.29
N SER A 103 -4.57 -1.36 -16.60
CA SER A 103 -4.62 -0.32 -17.59
C SER A 103 -6.07 0.13 -17.62
N SER A 104 -6.42 0.97 -16.64
CA SER A 104 -7.42 1.99 -16.89
C SER A 104 -6.88 2.70 -18.12
N LYS A 105 -7.53 2.41 -19.24
CA LYS A 105 -7.23 3.01 -20.52
C LYS A 105 -7.61 4.46 -20.30
N GLU A 106 -6.68 5.25 -19.77
CA GLU A 106 -6.86 6.69 -19.62
C GLU A 106 -6.97 7.23 -21.03
N THR A 107 -8.20 7.28 -21.52
CA THR A 107 -8.52 8.00 -22.74
C THR A 107 -8.22 9.46 -22.40
N LYS A 108 -7.23 10.04 -23.09
CA LYS A 108 -6.80 11.44 -22.92
C LYS A 108 -7.95 12.46 -23.03
N TYR A 109 -9.13 12.01 -23.49
CA TYR A 109 -10.34 12.79 -23.74
C TYR A 109 -11.57 12.29 -22.98
N GLY A 110 -11.42 11.47 -21.92
CA GLY A 110 -12.56 10.91 -21.18
C GLY A 110 -13.52 11.99 -20.65
N SER A 111 -12.97 13.08 -20.12
CA SER A 111 -13.75 14.26 -19.67
C SER A 111 -14.49 14.95 -20.83
N LEU A 112 -13.88 15.00 -22.02
CA LEU A 112 -14.46 15.63 -23.20
C LEU A 112 -15.68 14.86 -23.72
N LEU A 113 -15.65 13.52 -23.65
CA LEU A 113 -16.78 12.65 -24.00
C LEU A 113 -17.97 12.85 -23.08
N ILE A 114 -17.72 13.04 -21.77
CA ILE A 114 -18.76 13.30 -20.78
C ILE A 114 -19.41 14.66 -21.05
N LEU A 115 -18.61 15.69 -21.31
CA LEU A 115 -19.11 17.03 -21.66
C LEU A 115 -19.97 17.00 -22.93
N LEU A 116 -19.51 16.31 -23.97
CA LEU A 116 -20.25 16.19 -25.22
C LEU A 116 -21.59 15.48 -25.04
N SER A 117 -21.63 14.45 -24.20
CA SER A 117 -22.87 13.74 -23.86
C SER A 117 -23.89 14.68 -23.20
N LEU A 118 -23.49 15.46 -22.19
CA LEU A 118 -24.35 16.44 -21.54
C LEU A 118 -24.93 17.47 -22.53
N ILE A 119 -24.11 17.96 -23.46
CA ILE A 119 -24.54 18.92 -24.49
C ILE A 119 -25.58 18.28 -25.42
N LEU A 120 -25.36 17.04 -25.86
CA LEU A 120 -26.29 16.32 -26.73
C LEU A 120 -27.65 16.10 -26.06
N ILE A 121 -27.68 15.70 -24.78
CA ILE A 121 -28.94 15.58 -24.02
C ILE A 121 -29.67 16.93 -23.90
N GLY A 122 -28.94 18.02 -23.67
CA GLY A 122 -29.55 19.36 -23.62
C GLY A 122 -30.19 19.78 -24.95
N LEU A 123 -29.49 19.52 -26.06
CA LEU A 123 -29.98 19.86 -27.40
C LEU A 123 -31.19 19.02 -27.82
N THR A 124 -31.21 17.72 -27.51
CA THR A 124 -32.36 16.87 -27.80
C THR A 124 -33.59 17.30 -27.01
N TYR A 125 -33.44 17.66 -25.74
CA TYR A 125 -34.52 18.19 -24.92
C TYR A 125 -35.07 19.52 -25.47
N LEU A 126 -34.19 20.46 -25.82
CA LEU A 126 -34.60 21.75 -26.40
C LEU A 126 -35.32 21.58 -27.74
N PHE A 127 -34.82 20.70 -28.60
CA PHE A 127 -35.43 20.43 -29.90
C PHE A 127 -36.82 19.79 -29.75
N TRP A 128 -36.94 18.79 -28.87
CA TRP A 128 -38.22 18.16 -28.56
C TRP A 128 -39.21 19.17 -27.95
N SER A 129 -38.77 19.97 -26.99
CA SER A 129 -39.57 21.02 -26.36
C SER A 129 -40.15 21.99 -27.38
N LYS A 130 -39.32 22.57 -28.25
CA LYS A 130 -39.76 23.50 -29.30
C LYS A 130 -40.80 22.86 -30.23
N ASN A 131 -40.57 21.62 -30.65
CA ASN A 131 -41.49 20.92 -31.54
C ASN A 131 -42.84 20.62 -30.87
N THR A 132 -42.82 20.23 -29.61
CA THR A 132 -44.03 19.95 -28.83
C THR A 132 -44.87 21.21 -28.59
N TYR A 133 -44.24 22.34 -28.24
CA TYR A 133 -44.95 23.62 -28.09
C TYR A 133 -45.60 24.10 -29.39
N LEU A 134 -44.89 23.97 -30.52
CA LEU A 134 -45.44 24.32 -31.83
C LEU A 134 -46.62 23.41 -32.21
N ASN A 135 -46.49 22.10 -32.01
CA ASN A 135 -47.58 21.16 -32.29
C ASN A 135 -48.80 21.40 -31.41
N LEU A 136 -48.62 21.70 -30.12
CA LEU A 136 -49.72 22.03 -29.21
C LEU A 136 -50.39 23.35 -29.59
N HIS A 137 -49.62 24.38 -29.97
CA HIS A 137 -50.18 25.66 -30.43
C HIS A 137 -50.99 25.46 -31.71
N LEU A 138 -50.47 24.73 -32.69
CA LEU A 138 -51.18 24.40 -33.92
C LEU A 138 -52.47 23.62 -33.65
N LEU A 139 -52.42 22.62 -32.76
CA LEU A 139 -53.60 21.86 -32.36
C LEU A 139 -54.65 22.76 -31.67
N SER A 140 -54.21 23.66 -30.77
CA SER A 140 -55.09 24.62 -30.11
C SER A 140 -55.74 25.60 -31.08
N THR A 141 -55.04 26.02 -32.14
CA THR A 141 -55.61 26.89 -33.18
C THR A 141 -56.52 26.13 -34.15
N ALA A 142 -56.35 24.82 -34.31
CA ALA A 142 -57.17 23.99 -35.20
C ALA A 142 -58.48 23.50 -34.54
N ILE A 143 -58.57 23.52 -33.21
CA ILE A 143 -59.76 23.10 -32.43
C ILE A 143 -60.74 24.28 -32.17
N LYS A 144 -60.36 25.52 -32.53
CA LYS A 144 -61.20 26.71 -32.42
C LYS A 144 -61.89 27.04 -33.74
#